data_AF-A0A435CNW5-F1
#
_entry.id   AF-A0A435CNW5-F1
#
_cell.length_a   1.000
_cell.length_b   1.000
_cell.length_c   1.000
_cell.angle_alpha   90.00
_cell.angle_beta   90.00
_cell.angle_gamma   90.00
#
_symmetry.space_group_name_H-M   'P 1'
#
loop_
_entity.id
_entity.type
_entity.pdbx_description
1 polymer ?
#
loop_
_entity_poly.entity_id
_entity_poly.type
_entity_poly.pdbx_seq_one_letter_code
_entity_poly.pdbx_strand_id
1 'polypeptide(L)'
;VQDLMKSGSVQRGWLGVEIQPVTSDIAESLGLKSDKGALVSGAQDAGPGKKAGITAGDVITQVDGKDVASPKELARMIGAFAPGKSVDVTVWRNGKDETVKVDLGTLPASDKQASNDDNSKQSAPAAKPDT
;
A
#
# COMPACT_ATOMS: atom_id res chain seq x y z
N VAL A 1 18.39 -15.84 -27.65
CA VAL A 1 17.50 -15.53 -26.51
C VAL A 1 18.07 -16.21 -25.27
N GLN A 2 18.60 -15.41 -24.34
CA GLN A 2 19.44 -15.86 -23.23
C GLN A 2 18.81 -15.45 -21.89
N ASP A 3 19.02 -16.32 -20.90
CA ASP A 3 18.82 -16.16 -19.46
C ASP A 3 17.44 -16.45 -18.83
N LEU A 4 17.22 -17.75 -18.58
CA LEU A 4 17.07 -18.36 -17.25
C LEU A 4 16.20 -17.53 -16.25
N MET A 5 14.91 -17.83 -16.06
CA MET A 5 14.43 -18.85 -15.10
C MET A 5 15.34 -19.07 -13.88
N LYS A 6 15.63 -18.02 -13.12
CA LYS A 6 16.29 -18.09 -11.80
C LYS A 6 15.24 -17.81 -10.71
N SER A 7 14.79 -18.89 -10.05
CA SER A 7 13.94 -18.94 -8.85
C SER A 7 12.69 -18.04 -8.81
N GLY A 8 11.55 -18.66 -9.16
CA GLY A 8 10.21 -18.09 -9.07
C GLY A 8 9.66 -17.95 -7.65
N SER A 9 10.31 -17.16 -6.80
CA SER A 9 9.70 -16.64 -5.57
C SER A 9 9.78 -15.12 -5.62
N VAL A 10 8.70 -14.48 -6.08
CA VAL A 10 8.59 -13.02 -6.03
C VAL A 10 8.43 -12.65 -4.55
N GLN A 11 9.55 -12.43 -3.89
CA GLN A 11 9.59 -11.91 -2.53
C GLN A 11 9.07 -10.47 -2.56
N ARG A 12 7.80 -10.30 -2.18
CA ARG A 12 7.15 -8.99 -2.11
C ARG A 12 7.33 -8.41 -0.72
N GLY A 13 7.70 -7.14 -0.65
CA GLY A 13 7.68 -6.39 0.59
C GLY A 13 6.29 -6.38 1.21
N TRP A 14 6.25 -6.50 2.54
CA TRP A 14 5.03 -6.38 3.31
C TRP A 14 5.20 -5.28 4.36
N LEU A 15 4.23 -4.36 4.43
CA LEU A 15 4.21 -3.29 5.44
C LEU A 15 3.31 -3.64 6.63
N GLY A 16 2.27 -4.47 6.42
CA GLY A 16 1.34 -4.88 7.50
C GLY A 16 0.51 -3.72 8.06
N VAL A 17 0.01 -2.84 7.18
CA VAL A 17 -0.88 -1.73 7.55
C VAL A 17 -2.15 -1.78 6.70
N GLU A 18 -3.26 -1.36 7.29
CA GLU A 18 -4.49 -1.06 6.58
C GLU A 18 -4.47 0.41 6.15
N ILE A 19 -4.64 0.59 4.85
CA ILE A 19 -4.65 1.90 4.22
C ILE A 19 -6.01 2.18 3.59
N GLN A 20 -6.43 3.43 3.70
CA GLN A 20 -7.63 3.98 3.09
C GLN A 20 -7.27 5.16 2.19
N PRO A 21 -8.09 5.43 1.16
CA PRO A 21 -7.94 6.61 0.33
C PRO A 21 -8.22 7.86 1.16
N VAL A 22 -7.37 8.88 1.00
CA VAL A 22 -7.65 10.21 1.52
C VAL A 22 -8.65 10.88 0.58
N THR A 23 -9.75 11.36 1.13
CA THR A 23 -10.70 12.22 0.40
C THR A 23 -10.43 13.69 0.75
N SER A 24 -10.94 14.63 -0.04
CA SER A 24 -10.82 16.07 0.27
C SER A 24 -11.29 16.38 1.70
N ASP A 25 -12.42 15.80 2.11
CA ASP A 25 -12.99 15.95 3.45
C ASP A 25 -12.02 15.51 4.58
N ILE A 26 -11.34 14.37 4.37
CA ILE A 26 -10.33 13.85 5.30
C ILE A 26 -9.09 14.76 5.31
N ALA A 27 -8.62 15.15 4.13
CA ALA A 27 -7.46 16.03 4.00
C ALA A 27 -7.69 17.39 4.69
N GLU A 28 -8.87 17.99 4.47
CA GLU A 28 -9.28 19.25 5.10
C GLU A 28 -9.38 19.09 6.63
N SER A 29 -9.97 17.99 7.10
CA SER A 29 -10.07 17.68 8.54
C SER A 29 -8.70 17.48 9.20
N LEU A 30 -7.72 16.96 8.47
CA LEU A 30 -6.35 16.71 8.95
C LEU A 30 -5.38 17.86 8.66
N GLY A 31 -5.86 18.93 8.01
CA GLY A 31 -5.03 20.07 7.60
C GLY A 31 -3.99 19.75 6.53
N LEU A 32 -4.18 18.68 5.75
CA LEU A 32 -3.34 18.41 4.58
C LEU A 32 -3.64 19.41 3.47
N LYS A 33 -2.59 19.85 2.78
CA LYS A 33 -2.70 20.72 1.60
C LYS A 33 -3.16 19.96 0.35
N SER A 34 -3.22 18.64 0.38
CA SER A 34 -3.59 17.79 -0.74
C SER A 34 -4.37 16.56 -0.30
N ASP A 35 -5.38 16.20 -1.08
CA ASP A 35 -6.16 14.95 -1.01
C ASP A 35 -5.37 13.71 -1.46
N LYS A 36 -4.05 13.83 -1.51
CA LYS A 36 -3.13 12.81 -2.03
C LYS A 36 -2.47 12.10 -0.85
N GLY A 37 -2.48 10.77 -0.90
CA GLY A 37 -1.84 9.95 0.11
C GLY A 37 -2.59 8.67 0.40
N ALA A 38 -2.11 7.98 1.42
CA ALA A 38 -2.74 6.80 1.99
C ALA A 38 -2.95 7.03 3.49
N LEU A 39 -4.20 7.20 3.91
CA LEU A 39 -4.55 7.27 5.32
C LEU A 39 -4.36 5.88 5.93
N VAL A 40 -3.64 5.78 7.03
CA VAL A 40 -3.50 4.55 7.80
C VAL A 40 -4.70 4.43 8.71
N SER A 41 -5.57 3.47 8.44
CA SER A 41 -6.72 3.16 9.30
C SER A 41 -6.32 2.30 10.48
N GLY A 42 -5.27 1.49 10.30
CA GLY A 42 -4.80 0.55 11.29
C GLY A 42 -3.42 0.02 10.93
N ALA A 43 -2.64 -0.35 11.93
CA ALA A 43 -1.39 -1.05 11.75
C ALA A 43 -1.45 -2.38 12.50
N GLN A 44 -1.03 -3.46 11.84
CA GLN A 44 -1.09 -4.80 12.40
C GLN A 44 -0.01 -4.94 13.50
N ASP A 45 -0.34 -5.52 14.66
CA ASP A 45 0.60 -5.65 15.79
C ASP A 45 1.88 -6.42 15.47
N ALA A 46 1.78 -7.43 14.60
CA ALA A 46 2.93 -8.16 14.07
C ALA A 46 3.51 -7.55 12.78
N GLY A 47 2.97 -6.42 12.32
CA GLY A 47 3.33 -5.75 11.08
C GLY A 47 4.59 -4.90 11.21
N PRO A 48 5.47 -4.91 10.20
CA PRO A 48 6.67 -4.08 10.18
C PRO A 48 6.37 -2.57 10.24
N GLY A 49 5.25 -2.11 9.67
CA GLY A 49 4.80 -0.73 9.77
C GLY A 49 4.53 -0.29 11.20
N LYS A 50 3.88 -1.12 12.02
CA LYS A 50 3.64 -0.81 13.44
C LYS A 50 4.94 -0.84 14.24
N LYS A 51 5.84 -1.78 13.94
CA LYS A 51 7.19 -1.83 14.54
C LYS A 51 8.03 -0.59 14.22
N ALA A 52 7.83 0.00 13.05
CA ALA A 52 8.50 1.23 12.65
C ALA A 52 7.90 2.49 13.29
N GLY A 53 6.72 2.41 13.90
CA GLY A 53 6.05 3.56 14.53
C GLY A 53 4.93 4.18 13.69
N ILE A 54 4.49 3.51 12.61
CA ILE A 54 3.27 3.88 11.89
C ILE A 54 2.06 3.48 12.74
N THR A 55 1.14 4.42 12.90
CA THR A 55 -0.08 4.26 13.70
C THR A 55 -1.33 4.63 12.91
N ALA A 56 -2.49 4.21 13.41
CA ALA A 56 -3.76 4.66 12.85
C ALA A 56 -3.89 6.17 12.97
N GLY A 57 -4.34 6.84 11.90
CA GLY A 57 -4.45 8.29 11.81
C GLY A 57 -3.28 8.98 11.11
N ASP A 58 -2.21 8.25 10.76
CA ASP A 58 -1.14 8.78 9.93
C ASP A 58 -1.53 8.82 8.47
N VAL A 59 -1.16 9.88 7.75
CA VAL A 59 -1.34 9.95 6.28
C VAL A 59 0.01 9.81 5.60
N ILE A 60 0.20 8.73 4.84
CA ILE A 60 1.43 8.52 4.09
C ILE A 60 1.38 9.37 2.82
N THR A 61 2.31 10.32 2.70
CA THR A 61 2.42 11.24 1.55
C THR A 61 3.58 10.85 0.63
N GLN A 62 4.67 10.31 1.18
CA GLN A 62 5.83 9.87 0.41
C GLN A 62 6.41 8.55 0.91
N VAL A 63 7.00 7.78 -0.02
CA VAL A 63 7.72 6.53 0.26
C VAL A 63 9.00 6.51 -0.57
N ASP A 64 10.16 6.37 0.07
CA ASP A 64 11.48 6.33 -0.58
C ASP A 64 11.75 7.58 -1.44
N GLY A 65 11.24 8.75 -0.99
CA GLY A 65 11.26 10.01 -1.73
C GLY A 65 10.27 10.11 -2.90
N LYS A 66 9.45 9.07 -3.16
CA LYS A 66 8.41 9.07 -4.19
C LYS A 66 7.08 9.50 -3.62
N ASP A 67 6.42 10.41 -4.30
CA ASP A 67 5.08 10.89 -3.92
C ASP A 67 4.04 9.78 -4.09
N VAL A 68 3.22 9.59 -3.06
CA VAL A 68 2.16 8.59 -3.04
C VAL A 68 0.84 9.32 -3.28
N ALA A 69 0.35 9.24 -4.51
CA ALA A 69 -0.92 9.85 -4.86
C ALA A 69 -2.14 9.05 -4.36
N SER A 70 -1.99 7.76 -4.09
CA SER A 70 -3.10 6.87 -3.75
C SER A 70 -2.65 5.65 -2.95
N PRO A 71 -3.54 5.04 -2.14
CA PRO A 71 -3.23 3.81 -1.41
C PRO A 71 -2.84 2.65 -2.33
N LYS A 72 -3.42 2.59 -3.54
CA LYS A 72 -3.07 1.59 -4.55
C LYS A 72 -1.63 1.75 -5.06
N GLU A 73 -1.16 3.00 -5.19
CA GLU A 73 0.22 3.32 -5.56
C GLU A 73 1.18 2.86 -4.47
N LEU A 74 0.85 3.15 -3.20
CA LEU A 74 1.62 2.69 -2.05
C LEU A 74 1.74 1.16 -2.01
N ALA A 75 0.62 0.45 -2.16
CA ALA A 75 0.62 -1.01 -2.17
C ALA A 75 1.50 -1.58 -3.29
N ARG A 76 1.49 -0.95 -4.49
CA ARG A 76 2.37 -1.31 -5.60
C ARG A 76 3.84 -1.05 -5.29
N MET A 77 4.18 0.13 -4.76
CA MET A 77 5.56 0.47 -4.40
C MET A 77 6.11 -0.52 -3.36
N ILE A 78 5.35 -0.79 -2.31
CA ILE A 78 5.75 -1.71 -1.24
C ILE A 78 5.90 -3.14 -1.75
N GLY A 79 4.98 -3.60 -2.59
CA GLY A 79 5.07 -4.91 -3.23
C GLY A 79 6.22 -5.04 -4.23
N ALA A 80 6.71 -3.93 -4.78
CA ALA A 80 7.86 -3.89 -5.69
C ALA A 80 9.22 -3.88 -4.96
N PHE A 81 9.26 -3.53 -3.68
CA PHE A 81 10.48 -3.59 -2.88
C PHE A 81 10.74 -5.02 -2.37
N ALA A 82 12.02 -5.34 -2.22
CA ALA A 82 12.44 -6.58 -1.58
C ALA A 82 12.11 -6.54 -0.07
N PRO A 83 11.61 -7.64 0.50
CA PRO A 83 11.45 -7.72 1.94
C PRO A 83 12.81 -7.69 2.64
N GLY A 84 12.84 -7.10 3.83
CA GLY A 84 14.06 -6.81 4.58
C GLY A 84 14.76 -5.52 4.16
N LYS A 85 14.29 -4.82 3.13
CA LYS A 85 14.80 -3.49 2.77
C LYS A 85 14.17 -2.44 3.66
N SER A 86 15.00 -1.55 4.22
CA SER A 86 14.51 -0.36 4.91
C SER A 86 14.07 0.69 3.90
N VAL A 87 12.86 1.21 4.08
CA VAL A 87 12.26 2.23 3.23
C VAL A 87 11.86 3.42 4.09
N ASP A 88 12.22 4.62 3.66
CA ASP A 88 11.85 5.87 4.35
C ASP A 88 10.42 6.25 3.97
N VAL A 89 9.50 6.23 4.93
CA VAL A 89 8.09 6.55 4.74
C VAL A 89 7.81 7.89 5.40
N THR A 90 7.34 8.87 4.64
CA THR A 90 6.93 10.17 5.18
C THR A 90 5.45 10.11 5.50
N VAL A 91 5.13 10.32 6.77
CA VAL A 91 3.77 10.37 7.29
C VAL A 91 3.43 11.80 7.71
N TRP A 92 2.17 12.18 7.54
CA TRP A 92 1.65 13.44 8.04
C TRP A 92 0.90 13.18 9.35
N ARG A 93 1.39 13.78 10.44
CA ARG A 93 0.85 13.64 11.79
C ARG A 93 0.80 15.01 12.47
N ASN A 94 -0.36 15.39 13.01
CA ASN A 94 -0.55 16.68 13.69
C ASN A 94 -0.12 17.92 12.86
N GLY A 95 -0.34 17.89 11.54
CA GLY A 95 0.02 19.02 10.68
C GLY A 95 1.50 19.11 10.32
N LYS A 96 2.27 18.04 10.53
CA LYS A 96 3.71 17.96 10.19
C LYS A 96 4.03 16.68 9.46
N ASP A 97 4.94 16.77 8.51
CA ASP A 97 5.62 15.63 7.91
C ASP A 97 6.66 15.03 8.88
N GLU A 98 6.57 13.73 9.12
CA GLU A 98 7.50 12.93 9.91
C GLU A 98 8.00 11.78 9.03
N THR A 99 9.31 11.73 8.81
CA THR A 99 9.92 10.62 8.07
C THR A 99 10.27 9.49 9.02
N VAL A 100 9.66 8.33 8.79
CA VAL A 100 9.81 7.12 9.59
C VAL A 100 10.46 6.05 8.72
N LYS A 101 11.57 5.49 9.19
CA LYS A 101 12.26 4.40 8.50
C LYS A 101 11.59 3.07 8.83
N VAL A 102 11.09 2.38 7.80
CA VAL A 102 10.36 1.12 7.95
C VAL A 102 11.12 -0.03 7.30
N ASP A 103 11.46 -1.05 8.08
CA ASP A 103 12.01 -2.30 7.55
C ASP A 103 10.88 -3.18 7.05
N LEU A 104 10.78 -3.36 5.73
CA LEU A 104 9.75 -4.21 5.15
C LEU A 104 9.92 -5.65 5.63
N GLY A 105 8.81 -6.26 6.05
CA GLY A 105 8.80 -7.64 6.48
C GLY A 105 8.82 -8.58 5.27
N THR A 106 9.33 -9.79 5.48
CA THR A 106 9.08 -10.90 4.56
C THR A 106 7.72 -11.47 4.92
N LEU A 107 6.74 -11.34 4.02
CA LEU A 107 5.60 -12.26 4.03
C LEU A 107 6.21 -13.65 3.80
N PRO A 108 6.14 -14.59 4.77
CA PRO A 108 6.56 -15.95 4.49
C PRO A 108 5.77 -16.40 3.27
N ALA A 109 6.49 -16.87 2.25
CA ALA A 109 5.90 -17.49 1.08
C ALA A 109 5.25 -18.80 1.53
N SER A 110 4.10 -18.69 2.18
CA SER A 110 3.13 -19.77 2.24
C SER A 110 2.29 -19.57 0.99
N ASP A 111 2.63 -20.33 -0.05
CA ASP A 111 1.81 -20.57 -1.23
C ASP A 111 0.31 -20.56 -0.90
N LYS A 112 -0.38 -19.42 -1.01
CA LYS A 112 -1.79 -19.22 -1.39
C LYS A 112 -2.16 -17.73 -1.28
N GLN A 113 -2.69 -17.20 -2.38
CA GLN A 113 -3.53 -16.01 -2.46
C GLN A 113 -2.87 -14.63 -2.28
N ALA A 114 -2.25 -14.17 -3.36
CA ALA A 114 -2.59 -12.84 -3.89
C ALA A 114 -3.03 -13.03 -5.34
N SER A 115 -4.06 -13.87 -5.53
CA SER A 115 -4.72 -14.02 -6.82
C SER A 115 -5.51 -12.75 -7.09
N ASN A 116 -5.07 -12.04 -8.12
CA ASN A 116 -5.87 -11.28 -9.08
C ASN A 116 -6.85 -10.22 -8.55
N ASP A 117 -6.55 -8.97 -8.92
CA ASP A 117 -7.50 -8.05 -9.56
C ASP A 117 -8.59 -8.84 -10.33
N ASP A 118 -9.72 -9.10 -9.69
CA ASP A 118 -11.01 -9.26 -10.34
C ASP A 118 -11.62 -7.85 -10.46
N ASN A 119 -11.03 -7.04 -11.33
CA ASN A 119 -11.70 -5.85 -11.83
C ASN A 119 -11.38 -5.65 -13.31
N SER A 120 -11.87 -6.59 -14.10
CA SER A 120 -12.16 -6.35 -15.52
C SER A 120 -13.26 -7.28 -16.00
N LYS A 121 -14.50 -7.00 -15.57
CA LYS A 121 -15.70 -7.21 -16.41
C LYS A 121 -16.93 -6.47 -15.88
N GLN A 122 -16.93 -5.14 -16.00
CA GLN A 122 -18.17 -4.46 -16.33
C GLN A 122 -18.25 -4.33 -17.85
N SER A 123 -19.03 -5.20 -18.47
CA SER A 123 -19.63 -4.99 -19.79
C SER A 123 -20.96 -5.75 -19.80
N ALA A 124 -22.06 -5.03 -19.57
CA ALA A 124 -23.41 -5.44 -20.01
C ALA A 124 -23.39 -5.66 -21.55
N PRO A 125 -24.25 -6.48 -22.20
CA PRO A 125 -25.73 -6.53 -22.09
C PRO A 125 -26.23 -8.00 -22.06
N ALA A 126 -27.49 -8.44 -22.15
CA ALA A 126 -28.70 -7.97 -22.81
C ALA A 126 -29.94 -8.72 -22.27
N ALA A 127 -31.10 -8.18 -22.62
CA ALA A 127 -32.44 -8.65 -22.36
C ALA A 127 -32.75 -10.10 -22.83
N LYS A 128 -33.67 -10.75 -22.10
CA LYS A 128 -34.66 -11.80 -22.45
C LYS A 128 -34.21 -12.97 -23.34
N PRO A 129 -34.65 -14.18 -22.97
CA PRO A 129 -35.44 -14.94 -23.94
C PRO A 129 -36.78 -15.41 -23.35
N ASP A 130 -37.83 -15.16 -24.13
CA ASP A 130 -39.08 -15.92 -24.17
C ASP A 130 -38.85 -17.43 -23.96
N THR A 131 -39.66 -18.06 -23.11
CA THR A 131 -40.49 -19.24 -23.44
C THR A 131 -41.53 -19.43 -22.35
#